data_AF-A0A1N6J9B7-F1
#
_entry.id   AF-A0A1N6J9B7-F1
#
_cell.length_a   1.000
_cell.length_b   1.000
_cell.length_c   1.000
_cell.angle_alpha   90.00
_cell.angle_beta   90.00
_cell.angle_gamma   90.00
#
_symmetry.space_group_name_H-M   'P 1'
#
loop_
_entity.id
_entity.type
_entity.pdbx_description
1 polymer ?
#
loop_
_entity_poly.entity_id
_entity_poly.type
_entity_poly.pdbx_seq_one_letter_code
_entity_poly.pdbx_strand_id
1 'polypeptide(L)' 'MYICICKGVTDNAIREAVIKQGAGRMRDLRTCLGVAEQCGVCACHAKMVLEQTLTQKNADATLSF' A
#
# COMPACT_ATOMS: atom_id res chain seq x y z
N MET A 1 0.22 4.73 11.18
CA MET A 1 1.69 4.83 11.19
C MET A 1 2.20 5.48 9.91
N TYR A 2 3.24 6.32 9.97
CA TYR A 2 3.91 6.81 8.76
C TYR A 2 4.84 5.74 8.19
N ILE A 3 4.67 5.45 6.90
CA ILE A 3 5.50 4.50 6.16
C ILE A 3 6.57 5.24 5.36
N CYS A 4 6.20 6.33 4.68
CA CYS A 4 7.15 7.18 3.95
C CYS A 4 7.15 8.60 4.51
N ILE A 5 8.26 8.97 5.15
CA ILE A 5 8.42 10.31 5.73
C ILE A 5 8.61 11.35 4.62
N CYS A 6 9.39 11.03 3.59
CA CYS A 6 9.67 11.93 2.46
C CYS A 6 8.43 12.48 1.76
N LYS A 7 7.37 11.68 1.69
CA LYS A 7 6.13 11.99 0.97
C LYS A 7 4.90 12.04 1.88
N GLY A 8 5.08 11.90 3.20
CA GLY A 8 3.99 11.87 4.16
C GLY A 8 3.00 10.72 3.99
N VAL A 9 3.43 9.56 3.49
CA VAL A 9 2.54 8.42 3.23
C VAL A 9 2.36 7.59 4.50
N THR A 10 1.10 7.37 4.89
CA THR A 10 0.72 6.54 6.03
C THR A 10 0.34 5.12 5.60
N ASP A 11 0.31 4.19 6.55
CA ASP A 11 -0.19 2.82 6.31
C ASP A 11 -1.64 2.82 5.83
N ASN A 12 -2.49 3.68 6.40
CA ASN A 12 -3.87 3.86 5.97
C ASN A 12 -3.95 4.33 4.51
N ALA A 13 -3.09 5.27 4.08
CA ALA A 13 -3.06 5.71 2.69
C ALA A 13 -2.73 4.55 1.73
N ILE A 14 -1.81 3.66 2.11
CA ILE A 14 -1.50 2.45 1.34
C ILE A 14 -2.72 1.52 1.30
N ARG A 15 -3.35 1.25 2.44
CA ARG A 15 -4.55 0.40 2.53
C ARG A 15 -5.69 0.92 1.65
N GLU A 16 -5.93 2.22 1.70
CA GLU A 16 -6.95 2.88 0.88
C GLU A 16 -6.62 2.80 -0.61
N ALA A 17 -5.36 2.98 -1.02
CA ALA A 17 -4.96 2.81 -2.41
C ALA A 17 -5.22 1.37 -2.90
N VAL A 18 -5.01 0.35 -2.05
CA VAL A 18 -5.29 -1.05 -2.39
C VAL A 18 -6.79 -1.35 -2.50
N ILE A 19 -7.57 -0.88 -1.53
CA ILE A 19 -9.01 -1.19 -1.43
C ILE A 19 -9.80 -0.36 -2.45
N LYS A 20 -9.61 0.96 -2.46
CA LYS A 20 -10.41 1.91 -3.25
C LYS A 20 -9.86 2.11 -4.66
N GLN A 21 -8.54 2.21 -4.81
CA GLN A 21 -7.91 2.51 -6.11
C GLN A 21 -7.42 1.26 -6.84
N GLY A 22 -7.48 0.08 -6.20
CA GLY A 22 -7.07 -1.18 -6.81
C GLY A 22 -5.56 -1.33 -6.98
N ALA A 23 -4.75 -0.58 -6.23
CA ALA A 23 -3.30 -0.73 -6.26
C ALA A 23 -2.88 -2.16 -5.89
N GLY A 24 -2.26 -2.87 -6.84
CA GLY A 24 -1.85 -4.28 -6.67
C GLY A 24 -0.33 -4.47 -6.64
N ARG A 25 0.43 -3.44 -7.02
CA ARG A 25 1.89 -3.49 -7.14
C ARG A 25 2.52 -2.24 -6.52
N MET A 26 3.79 -2.36 -6.14
CA MET A 26 4.57 -1.22 -5.66
C MET A 26 4.65 -0.06 -6.66
N ARG A 27 4.60 -0.37 -7.97
CA ARG A 27 4.54 0.67 -9.02
C ARG A 27 3.26 1.51 -8.90
N ASP A 28 2.14 0.88 -8.58
CA ASP A 28 0.85 1.57 -8.46
C ASP A 28 0.89 2.49 -7.23
N LEU A 29 1.40 2.00 -6.10
CA LEU A 29 1.59 2.84 -4.91
C LEU A 29 2.54 4.01 -5.16
N ARG A 30 3.58 3.81 -5.97
CA ARG A 30 4.50 4.87 -6.36
C ARG A 30 3.77 5.95 -7.18
N THR A 31 2.99 5.55 -8.18
CA THR A 31 2.20 6.48 -9.00
C THR A 31 1.11 7.19 -8.20
N CYS A 32 0.41 6.48 -7.30
CA CYS A 32 -0.71 7.04 -6.55
C CYS A 32 -0.29 7.91 -5.35
N LEU A 33 0.77 7.51 -4.64
CA LEU A 33 1.15 8.11 -3.35
C LEU A 33 2.57 8.70 -3.34
N GLY A 34 3.35 8.51 -4.41
CA GLY A 34 4.77 8.90 -4.46
C GLY A 34 5.68 8.05 -3.57
N VAL A 35 5.19 6.95 -3.01
CA VAL A 35 5.96 6.13 -2.06
C VAL A 35 7.25 5.61 -2.70
N ALA A 36 8.35 5.65 -1.96
CA ALA A 36 9.68 5.24 -2.44
C ALA A 36 10.26 6.02 -3.64
N GLU A 37 9.70 7.19 -4.01
CA GLU A 37 10.26 8.02 -5.08
C GLU A 37 11.55 8.76 -4.73
N GLN A 38 11.72 9.11 -3.45
CA GLN A 38 12.83 9.97 -3.02
C GLN A 38 14.01 9.16 -2.49
N CYS A 39 13.99 8.75 -1.22
CA CYS A 39 15.10 8.02 -0.59
C CYS A 39 14.99 6.49 -0.72
N GLY A 40 13.81 5.97 -1.07
CA GLY A 40 13.58 4.53 -1.23
C GLY A 40 13.55 3.68 0.06
N VAL A 41 13.97 4.21 1.23
CA VAL A 41 14.11 3.45 2.49
C VAL A 41 12.81 2.77 2.92
N CYS A 42 11.67 3.41 2.69
CA CYS A 42 10.34 2.88 3.01
C CYS A 42 9.87 1.72 2.12
N ALA A 43 10.57 1.38 1.03
CA ALA A 43 10.07 0.48 -0.01
C ALA A 43 9.71 -0.93 0.53
N CYS A 44 10.58 -1.53 1.34
CA CYS A 44 10.32 -2.85 1.91
C CYS A 44 9.09 -2.84 2.83
N HIS A 45 8.97 -1.81 3.67
CA HIS A 45 7.85 -1.70 4.61
C HIS A 45 6.53 -1.40 3.90
N ALA A 46 6.55 -0.53 2.89
CA ALA A 46 5.39 -0.26 2.04
C ALA A 46 4.92 -1.51 1.29
N LYS A 47 5.86 -2.33 0.80
CA LYS A 47 5.56 -3.60 0.14
C LYS A 47 4.90 -4.61 1.10
N MET A 48 5.39 -4.70 2.34
CA MET A 48 4.74 -5.57 3.35
C MET A 48 3.30 -5.16 3.61
N VAL A 49 3.03 -3.86 3.79
CA VAL A 49 1.66 -3.36 4.00
C VAL A 49 0.77 -3.63 2.79
N LEU A 50 1.30 -3.45 1.57
CA LEU A 50 0.62 -3.79 0.33
C LEU A 50 0.20 -5.27 0.28
N GLU A 51 1.15 -6.18 0.50
CA GLU A 51 0.91 -7.63 0.45
C GLU A 51 -0.06 -8.09 1.54
N GLN A 52 0.09 -7.56 2.76
CA GLN A 52 -0.85 -7.82 3.86
C GLN A 52 -2.27 -7.37 3.52
N THR A 53 -2.42 -6.17 2.95
CA THR A 53 -3.73 -5.63 2.59
C THR A 53 -4.36 -6.41 1.43
N LEU A 54 -3.58 -6.80 0.42
CA LEU A 54 -4.07 -7.64 -0.68
C LEU A 54 -4.53 -9.01 -0.19
N THR A 55 -3.77 -9.62 0.71
CA THR A 55 -4.15 -10.91 1.31
C THR A 55 -5.44 -10.78 2.11
N GLN A 56 -5.58 -9.72 2.91
CA GLN A 56 -6.82 -9.43 3.67
C GLN A 56 -8.02 -9.19 2.74
N LYS A 57 -7.85 -8.36 1.71
CA LYS A 57 -8.89 -8.08 0.70
C LYS A 57 -9.39 -9.35 0.02
N ASN A 58 -8.50 -10.30 -0.28
CA ASN A 58 -8.86 -11.57 -0.90
C ASN A 58 -9.55 -12.52 0.11
N ALA A 59 -9.15 -12.51 1.38
CA ALA A 59 -9.80 -13.29 2.42
C ALA A 59 -11.24 -12.82 2.70
N ASP A 60 -11.47 -11.51 2.78
CA ASP A 60 -12.81 -10.92 2.96
C ASP A 60 -13.74 -11.23 1.78
N ALA A 61 -13.21 -11.28 0.56
CA ALA A 61 -13.97 -11.66 -0.64
C ALA A 61 -14.41 -13.13 -0.65
N THR A 62 -13.80 -13.99 0.18
CA THR A 62 -14.15 -15.42 0.26
C THR A 62 -15.26 -15.68 1.30
N LEU A 63 -15.41 -14.79 2.30
CA LEU A 63 -16.42 -14.88 3.36
C LEU A 63 -17.78 -14.29 2.99
N SER A 64 -17.93 -13.77 1.77
CA SER A 64 -19.17 -13.19 1.25
C SER A 64 -19.99 -14.16 0.39
N PHE A 65 -19.67 -15.47 0.41
CA PHE A 65 -20.44 -16.54 -0.22
C PHE A 65 -21.27 -17.33 0.79
#